data_AF-A0A8B9NYZ9-F1
#
_entry.id   AF-A0A8B9NYZ9-F1
#
_cell.length_a   1.000
_cell.length_b   1.000
_cell.length_c   1.000
_cell.angle_alpha   90.00
_cell.angle_beta   90.00
_cell.angle_gamma   90.00
#
_symmetry.space_group_name_H-M   'P 1'
#
loop_
_entity.id
_entity.type
_entity.pdbx_description
1 polymer ?
#
loop_
_entity_poly.entity_id
_entity_poly.type
_entity_poly.pdbx_seq_one_letter_code
_entity_poly.pdbx_strand_id
1 'polypeptide(L)'
;MVWENESDVIAMMTKEVEQGKIKCHQYWPEPPHESIDLANFHLSDQQARNQYTFLIFLFQTEEKRSISHLQFTTWPDHGTPTLAEQLVKFICYMRKAHKTGPVVAHCSAGIGRSGVLLCVEVLLSYIEKDLCVSIKQVIVKYCNVLCTTN
;
A
#
# COMPACT_ATOMS: atom_id res chain seq x y z
N MET A 1 -0.33 9.05 -12.19
CA MET A 1 -0.79 7.71 -11.76
C MET A 1 -1.89 7.74 -10.71
N VAL A 2 -1.61 8.07 -9.44
CA VAL A 2 -2.60 8.00 -8.34
C VAL A 2 -3.84 8.84 -8.63
N TRP A 3 -3.64 10.09 -9.05
CA TRP A 3 -4.72 11.00 -9.45
C TRP A 3 -5.51 10.49 -10.66
N GLU A 4 -4.83 10.14 -11.75
CA GLU A 4 -5.42 9.71 -13.02
C GLU A 4 -6.25 8.43 -12.90
N ASN A 5 -5.88 7.53 -11.97
CA ASN A 5 -6.61 6.29 -11.73
C ASN A 5 -7.66 6.41 -10.61
N GLU A 6 -7.86 7.63 -10.08
CA GLU A 6 -8.82 7.89 -8.99
C GLU A 6 -8.58 7.03 -7.74
N SER A 7 -7.33 6.64 -7.54
CA SER A 7 -6.90 5.83 -6.39
C SER A 7 -6.93 6.67 -5.12
N ASP A 8 -7.69 6.25 -4.12
CA ASP A 8 -7.78 6.92 -2.83
C ASP A 8 -6.96 6.24 -1.72
N VAL A 9 -6.30 5.11 -2.03
CA VAL A 9 -5.45 4.39 -1.08
C VAL A 9 -4.09 4.02 -1.69
N ILE A 10 -3.04 4.31 -0.92
CA ILE A 10 -1.68 3.83 -1.15
C ILE A 10 -1.31 2.86 -0.02
N ALA A 11 -0.86 1.66 -0.36
CA ALA A 11 -0.36 0.65 0.58
C ALA A 11 1.16 0.48 0.41
N MET A 12 1.93 1.05 1.32
CA MET A 12 3.40 0.99 1.34
C MET A 12 3.88 -0.13 2.25
N MET A 13 4.47 -1.18 1.67
CA MET A 13 4.88 -2.40 2.39
C MET A 13 6.37 -2.41 2.77
N THR A 14 6.97 -1.24 3.02
CA THR A 14 8.39 -1.11 3.37
C THR A 14 8.62 0.14 4.22
N LYS A 15 9.70 0.14 5.00
CA LYS A 15 10.28 1.41 5.48
C LYS A 15 11.08 2.07 4.35
N GLU A 16 11.37 3.34 4.52
CA GLU A 16 12.25 4.13 3.66
C GLU A 16 13.67 3.55 3.68
N VAL A 17 14.15 3.23 4.89
CA VAL A 17 15.48 2.65 5.15
C VAL A 17 15.36 1.39 5.99
N GLU A 18 16.08 0.36 5.58
CA GLU A 18 16.12 -0.97 6.17
C GLU A 18 17.58 -1.45 6.21
N GLN A 19 18.12 -1.74 7.40
CA GLN A 19 19.53 -2.08 7.63
C GLN A 19 20.52 -1.11 6.95
N GLY A 20 20.22 0.19 7.00
CA GLY A 20 21.06 1.23 6.39
C GLY A 20 20.99 1.29 4.87
N LYS A 21 20.13 0.50 4.22
CA LYS A 21 19.89 0.54 2.78
C LYS A 21 18.57 1.24 2.48
N ILE A 22 18.60 2.16 1.53
CA ILE A 22 17.40 2.81 1.01
C ILE A 22 16.55 1.77 0.26
N LYS A 23 15.28 1.65 0.64
CA LYS A 23 14.29 0.77 0.01
C LYS A 23 13.27 1.57 -0.79
N CYS A 24 12.89 2.74 -0.28
CA CYS A 24 11.97 3.67 -0.91
C CYS A 24 12.39 5.10 -0.56
N HIS A 25 12.49 5.97 -1.56
CA HIS A 25 12.63 7.39 -1.29
C HIS A 25 11.28 7.93 -0.81
N GLN A 26 11.32 8.85 0.14
CA GLN A 26 10.13 9.56 0.59
C GLN A 26 9.59 10.42 -0.56
N TYR A 27 8.32 10.23 -0.89
CA TYR A 27 7.60 10.95 -1.95
C TYR A 27 6.42 11.77 -1.42
N TRP A 28 6.38 11.96 -0.10
CA TRP A 28 5.39 12.78 0.60
C TRP A 28 6.10 13.88 1.41
N PRO A 29 5.44 15.01 1.69
CA PRO A 29 6.02 16.14 2.39
C PRO A 29 6.21 15.80 3.86
N GLU A 30 7.22 16.39 4.46
CA GLU A 30 7.53 16.29 5.89
C GLU A 30 7.81 17.69 6.42
N PRO A 31 7.38 18.01 7.66
CA PRO A 31 7.64 19.31 8.25
C PRO A 31 9.13 19.70 8.16
N PRO A 32 9.46 20.95 7.79
CA PRO A 32 8.58 22.11 7.61
C PRO A 32 8.00 22.25 6.20
N HIS A 33 8.30 21.33 5.28
CA HIS A 33 7.79 21.39 3.92
C HIS A 33 6.35 20.90 3.90
N GLU A 34 5.41 21.82 3.70
CA GLU A 34 3.97 21.49 3.70
C GLU A 34 3.48 20.91 2.36
N SER A 35 4.30 20.99 1.31
CA SER A 35 3.98 20.47 -0.01
C SER A 35 5.22 20.03 -0.81
N ILE A 36 4.97 19.19 -1.81
CA ILE A 36 5.92 18.84 -2.88
C ILE A 36 5.38 19.45 -4.18
N ASP A 37 6.26 20.09 -4.96
CA ASP A 37 5.98 20.89 -6.17
C ASP A 37 5.24 20.18 -7.33
N LEU A 38 4.83 18.93 -7.15
CA LEU A 38 4.22 18.14 -8.22
C LEU A 38 2.70 18.33 -8.36
N ALA A 39 1.97 18.82 -7.34
CA ALA A 39 0.49 18.94 -7.43
C ALA A 39 -0.24 19.73 -6.30
N ASN A 40 0.38 20.65 -5.55
CA ASN A 40 -0.21 21.22 -4.32
C ASN A 40 -0.71 20.13 -3.35
N PHE A 41 0.17 19.18 -3.10
CA PHE A 41 -0.09 18.05 -2.23
C PHE A 41 0.20 18.44 -0.79
N HIS A 42 -0.79 18.34 0.09
CA HIS A 42 -0.66 18.70 1.50
C HIS A 42 -0.88 17.48 2.40
N LEU A 43 -0.01 17.32 3.39
CA LEU A 43 -0.25 16.37 4.48
C LEU A 43 -1.28 16.98 5.43
N SER A 44 -2.45 16.34 5.55
CA SER A 44 -3.54 16.83 6.39
C SER A 44 -3.59 16.19 7.76
N ASP A 45 -3.17 14.92 7.87
CA ASP A 45 -3.10 14.19 9.13
C ASP A 45 -2.01 13.11 9.05
N GLN A 46 -1.36 12.85 10.19
CA GLN A 46 -0.40 11.77 10.35
C GLN A 46 -0.67 11.06 11.68
N GLN A 47 -1.05 9.79 11.60
CA GLN A 47 -1.25 8.93 12.76
C GLN A 47 -0.25 7.78 12.72
N ALA A 48 0.76 7.83 13.58
CA ALA A 48 1.62 6.69 13.83
C ALA A 48 0.96 5.76 14.87
N ARG A 49 0.68 4.52 14.50
CA ARG A 49 0.19 3.48 15.41
C ARG A 49 1.17 2.33 15.41
N ASN A 50 2.12 2.29 16.35
CA ASN A 50 3.11 1.21 16.57
C ASN A 50 3.68 0.55 15.31
N GLN A 51 2.89 -0.30 14.65
CA GLN A 51 3.23 -1.16 13.51
C GLN A 51 2.81 -0.57 12.14
N TYR A 52 2.11 0.57 12.14
CA TYR A 52 1.54 1.21 10.97
C TYR A 52 1.73 2.73 11.04
N THR A 53 2.00 3.35 9.90
CA THR A 53 1.87 4.80 9.74
C THR A 53 0.70 5.08 8.83
N PHE A 54 -0.20 5.96 9.25
CA PHE A 54 -1.29 6.46 8.42
C PHE A 54 -0.99 7.92 8.08
N LEU A 55 -0.98 8.24 6.81
CA LEU A 55 -0.87 9.60 6.31
C LEU A 55 -2.14 9.88 5.51
N ILE A 56 -2.79 11.00 5.79
CA ILE A 56 -3.90 11.49 4.98
C ILE A 56 -3.38 12.67 4.18
N PHE A 57 -3.53 12.58 2.87
CA PHE A 57 -3.12 13.61 1.95
C PHE A 57 -4.32 14.30 1.35
N LEU A 58 -4.25 15.61 1.23
CA LEU A 58 -5.21 16.41 0.48
C LEU A 58 -4.53 16.92 -0.78
N PHE A 59 -5.06 16.52 -1.93
CA PHE A 59 -4.71 17.12 -3.21
C PHE A 59 -5.60 18.33 -3.43
N GLN A 60 -4.99 19.50 -3.58
CA GLN A 60 -5.72 20.73 -3.85
C GLN A 60 -5.40 21.24 -5.25
N THR A 61 -6.09 20.68 -6.25
CA THR A 61 -6.13 21.22 -7.62
C THR A 61 -7.48 21.95 -7.82
N GLU A 62 -8.07 21.88 -9.01
CA GLU A 62 -9.47 22.29 -9.24
C GLU A 62 -10.47 21.38 -8.49
N GLU A 63 -10.06 20.14 -8.19
CA GLU A 63 -10.81 19.18 -7.40
C GLU A 63 -10.04 18.83 -6.11
N LYS A 64 -10.77 18.63 -5.01
CA LYS A 64 -10.19 18.19 -3.73
C LYS A 64 -10.35 16.69 -3.58
N ARG A 65 -9.25 15.96 -3.50
CA ARG A 65 -9.24 14.52 -3.22
C ARG A 65 -8.43 14.21 -1.97
N SER A 66 -8.96 13.30 -1.16
CA SER A 66 -8.27 12.78 0.03
C SER A 66 -7.70 11.40 -0.29
N ILE A 67 -6.41 11.19 0.00
CA ILE A 67 -5.72 9.93 -0.23
C ILE A 67 -5.19 9.41 1.10
N SER A 68 -5.59 8.19 1.44
CA SER A 68 -5.08 7.48 2.61
C SER A 68 -3.84 6.69 2.22
N HIS A 69 -2.70 7.05 2.79
CA HIS A 69 -1.47 6.29 2.67
C HIS A 69 -1.23 5.50 3.95
N LEU A 70 -1.15 4.18 3.80
CA LEU A 70 -0.95 3.24 4.87
C LEU A 70 0.43 2.60 4.67
N GLN A 71 1.30 2.78 5.66
CA GLN A 71 2.63 2.19 5.67
C GLN A 71 2.68 1.02 6.66
N PHE A 72 3.08 -0.16 6.19
CA PHE A 72 3.33 -1.33 7.01
C PHE A 72 4.81 -1.38 7.42
N THR A 73 5.11 -1.06 8.68
CA THR A 73 6.49 -0.80 9.14
C THR A 73 7.15 -1.99 9.85
N THR A 74 6.46 -3.12 9.99
CA THR A 74 6.94 -4.28 10.77
C THR A 74 7.40 -5.45 9.92
N TRP A 75 7.44 -5.30 8.59
CA TRP A 75 8.00 -6.33 7.74
C TRP A 75 9.53 -6.37 7.91
N PRO A 76 10.13 -7.50 8.33
CA PRO A 76 11.58 -7.59 8.48
C PRO A 76 12.32 -7.61 7.14
N ASP A 77 13.57 -7.16 7.15
CA ASP A 77 14.42 -7.11 5.95
C ASP A 77 14.65 -8.49 5.33
N HIS A 78 14.69 -9.52 6.18
CA HIS A 78 14.75 -10.93 5.78
C HIS A 78 13.57 -11.69 6.40
N GLY A 79 12.90 -12.51 5.57
CA GLY A 79 11.81 -13.36 5.98
C GLY A 79 10.42 -12.74 5.84
N THR A 80 9.47 -13.27 6.60
CA THR A 80 8.06 -12.86 6.62
C THR A 80 7.75 -12.09 7.91
N PRO A 81 6.64 -11.32 7.96
CA PRO A 81 6.21 -10.69 9.20
C PRO A 81 6.09 -11.74 10.31
N THR A 82 6.57 -11.40 11.51
CA THR A 82 6.61 -12.32 12.65
C THR A 82 5.20 -12.74 13.10
N LEU A 83 4.19 -11.91 12.82
CA LEU A 83 2.80 -12.13 13.19
C LEU A 83 1.91 -11.89 11.97
N ALA A 84 1.41 -12.97 11.35
CA ALA A 84 0.51 -12.90 10.19
C ALA A 84 -0.76 -12.08 10.47
N GLU A 85 -1.23 -12.05 11.72
CA GLU A 85 -2.35 -11.22 12.15
C GLU A 85 -2.15 -9.71 11.90
N GLN A 86 -0.91 -9.22 11.89
CA GLN A 86 -0.62 -7.81 11.62
C GLN A 86 -0.89 -7.48 10.15
N LEU A 87 -0.52 -8.37 9.24
CA LEU A 87 -0.81 -8.21 7.82
C LEU A 87 -2.33 -8.24 7.57
N VAL A 88 -3.05 -9.14 8.24
CA VAL A 88 -4.53 -9.19 8.16
C VAL A 88 -5.15 -7.89 8.69
N LYS A 89 -4.71 -7.40 9.86
CA LYS A 89 -5.17 -6.11 10.41
C LYS A 89 -4.88 -4.94 9.48
N PHE A 90 -3.70 -4.92 8.83
CA PHE A 90 -3.36 -3.93 7.81
C PHE A 90 -4.32 -3.98 6.63
N ILE A 91 -4.62 -5.18 6.11
CA ILE A 91 -5.60 -5.36 5.03
C ILE A 91 -6.99 -4.87 5.46
N CYS A 92 -7.42 -5.12 6.70
CA CYS A 92 -8.69 -4.60 7.22
C CYS A 92 -8.70 -3.05 7.23
N TYR A 93 -7.62 -2.41 7.67
CA TYR A 93 -7.52 -0.96 7.64
C TYR A 93 -7.50 -0.40 6.21
N MET A 94 -6.75 -1.04 5.31
CA MET A 94 -6.70 -0.70 3.89
C MET A 94 -8.10 -0.77 3.25
N ARG A 95 -8.83 -1.86 3.45
CA ARG A 95 -10.21 -2.02 2.97
C ARG A 95 -11.17 -1.00 3.57
N LYS A 96 -11.00 -0.63 4.85
CA LYS A 96 -11.83 0.38 5.51
C LYS A 96 -11.57 1.79 4.96
N ALA A 97 -10.33 2.09 4.57
CA ALA A 97 -9.96 3.38 3.99
C ALA A 97 -10.36 3.51 2.52
N HIS A 98 -10.33 2.40 1.78
CA HIS A 98 -10.61 2.32 0.34
C HIS A 98 -12.07 2.58 0.00
N LYS A 99 -12.31 3.45 -0.98
CA LYS A 99 -13.65 3.79 -1.49
C LYS A 99 -13.67 3.86 -3.02
N THR A 100 -12.63 4.36 -3.66
CA THR A 100 -12.60 4.61 -5.13
C THR A 100 -11.29 4.16 -5.79
N GLY A 101 -11.38 3.87 -7.09
CA GLY A 101 -10.23 3.48 -7.90
C GLY A 101 -9.52 2.21 -7.41
N PRO A 102 -8.37 1.85 -8.00
CA PRO A 102 -7.54 0.76 -7.52
C PRO A 102 -6.69 1.19 -6.32
N VAL A 103 -6.45 0.26 -5.38
CA VAL A 103 -5.43 0.43 -4.34
C VAL A 103 -4.04 0.39 -4.96
N VAL A 104 -3.21 1.40 -4.69
CA VAL A 104 -1.82 1.46 -5.16
C VAL A 104 -0.92 0.79 -4.13
N ALA A 105 -0.52 -0.46 -4.38
CA ALA A 105 0.39 -1.19 -3.52
C ALA A 105 1.83 -1.14 -4.03
N HIS A 106 2.80 -0.82 -3.15
CA HIS A 106 4.22 -0.90 -3.49
C HIS A 106 5.07 -1.33 -2.29
N CYS A 107 6.35 -1.61 -2.56
CA CYS A 107 7.37 -1.89 -1.55
C CYS A 107 8.66 -1.21 -1.99
N SER A 108 9.74 -1.98 -2.22
CA SER A 108 10.96 -1.48 -2.86
C SER A 108 10.95 -1.74 -4.37
N ALA A 109 11.02 -3.01 -4.79
CA ALA A 109 10.98 -3.40 -6.20
C ALA A 109 9.54 -3.66 -6.74
N GLY A 110 8.51 -3.52 -5.90
CA GLY A 110 7.11 -3.70 -6.31
C GLY A 110 6.63 -5.14 -6.53
N ILE A 111 7.48 -6.16 -6.31
CA ILE A 111 7.13 -7.56 -6.61
C ILE A 111 6.98 -8.47 -5.38
N GLY A 112 7.79 -8.28 -4.34
CA GLY A 112 7.88 -9.20 -3.20
C GLY A 112 6.75 -9.01 -2.18
N ARG A 113 6.94 -8.07 -1.25
CA ARG A 113 5.96 -7.80 -0.17
C ARG A 113 4.62 -7.32 -0.71
N SER A 114 4.63 -6.56 -1.81
CA SER A 114 3.42 -6.14 -2.54
C SER A 114 2.65 -7.33 -3.12
N GLY A 115 3.36 -8.33 -3.69
CA GLY A 115 2.73 -9.55 -4.19
C GLY A 115 2.10 -10.38 -3.07
N VAL A 116 2.74 -10.44 -1.89
CA VAL A 116 2.15 -11.11 -0.72
C VAL A 116 0.92 -10.36 -0.21
N LEU A 117 0.95 -9.03 -0.12
CA LEU A 117 -0.22 -8.23 0.26
C LEU A 117 -1.40 -8.55 -0.65
N LEU A 118 -1.20 -8.48 -1.96
CA LEU A 118 -2.25 -8.76 -2.94
C LEU A 118 -2.76 -10.19 -2.85
N CYS A 119 -1.86 -11.16 -2.75
CA CYS A 119 -2.24 -12.57 -2.63
C CYS A 119 -3.11 -12.78 -1.39
N VAL A 120 -2.71 -12.29 -0.23
CA VAL A 120 -3.48 -12.43 1.01
C VAL A 120 -4.82 -11.70 0.94
N GLU A 121 -4.87 -10.50 0.35
CA GLU A 121 -6.12 -9.77 0.12
C GLU A 121 -7.12 -10.59 -0.72
N VAL A 122 -6.66 -11.15 -1.84
CA VAL A 122 -7.49 -11.99 -2.71
C VAL A 122 -7.94 -13.26 -1.99
N LEU A 123 -7.05 -13.92 -1.24
CA LEU A 123 -7.39 -15.11 -0.47
C LEU A 123 -8.45 -14.81 0.59
N LEU A 124 -8.33 -13.70 1.33
CA LEU A 124 -9.33 -13.26 2.30
C LEU A 124 -10.68 -13.00 1.62
N SER A 125 -10.68 -12.33 0.45
CA SER A 125 -11.89 -12.12 -0.35
C SER A 125 -12.57 -13.41 -0.79
N TYR A 126 -11.81 -14.49 -1.05
CA TYR A 126 -12.38 -15.79 -1.41
C TYR A 126 -12.95 -16.51 -0.21
N ILE A 127 -12.23 -16.49 0.92
CA ILE A 127 -12.68 -17.07 2.19
C ILE A 127 -13.98 -16.42 2.67
N GLU A 128 -14.07 -15.08 2.61
CA GLU A 128 -15.27 -14.32 3.00
C GLU A 128 -16.50 -14.64 2.14
N LYS A 129 -16.28 -15.12 0.91
CA LYS A 129 -17.34 -15.51 -0.03
C LYS A 129 -17.60 -17.02 -0.05
N ASP A 130 -16.98 -17.78 0.84
CA ASP A 130 -17.04 -19.24 0.90
C ASP A 130 -16.67 -19.91 -0.44
N LEU A 131 -15.70 -19.32 -1.15
CA LEU A 131 -15.19 -19.84 -2.42
C LEU A 131 -14.01 -20.77 -2.20
N CYS A 132 -13.84 -21.76 -3.07
CA CYS A 132 -12.69 -22.64 -3.06
C CYS A 132 -11.39 -21.84 -3.31
N VAL A 133 -10.39 -22.05 -2.46
CA VAL A 133 -9.14 -21.30 -2.48
C VAL A 133 -8.00 -22.17 -2.99
N SER A 134 -7.27 -21.68 -3.99
CA SER A 134 -5.98 -22.26 -4.41
C SER A 134 -4.93 -21.17 -4.51
N ILE A 135 -3.98 -21.16 -3.58
CA ILE A 135 -2.86 -20.21 -3.56
C ILE A 135 -2.07 -20.28 -4.88
N LYS A 136 -1.84 -21.50 -5.38
CA LYS A 136 -1.16 -21.71 -6.67
C LYS A 136 -1.90 -21.01 -7.81
N GLN A 137 -3.22 -21.13 -7.89
CA GLN A 137 -4.00 -20.50 -8.96
C GLN A 137 -3.96 -18.97 -8.86
N VAL A 138 -4.04 -18.41 -7.64
CA VAL A 138 -3.93 -16.96 -7.41
C VAL A 138 -2.58 -16.43 -7.88
N ILE A 139 -1.49 -17.10 -7.51
CA ILE A 139 -0.13 -16.70 -7.91
C ILE A 139 0.05 -16.81 -9.43
N VAL A 140 -0.36 -17.92 -10.05
CA VAL A 140 -0.23 -18.11 -11.50
C VAL A 140 -1.00 -17.03 -12.27
N LYS A 141 -2.22 -16.70 -11.83
CA LYS A 141 -3.01 -15.65 -12.44
C LYS A 141 -2.30 -14.29 -12.36
N TYR A 142 -1.69 -13.98 -11.22
CA TYR A 142 -0.94 -12.73 -11.04
C TYR A 142 0.32 -12.65 -11.91
N CYS A 143 1.13 -13.71 -11.93
CA CYS A 143 2.35 -13.76 -12.75
C CYS A 143 2.02 -13.64 -14.24
N ASN A 144 0.95 -14.28 -14.71
CA ASN A 144 0.57 -14.22 -16.12
C ASN A 144 0.13 -12.83 -16.57
N VAL A 145 -0.58 -12.07 -15.71
CA VAL A 145 -1.00 -10.69 -16.02
C VAL A 145 0.21 -9.76 -16.18
N LEU A 146 1.27 -9.96 -15.40
CA LEU A 146 2.52 -9.18 -15.52
C LEU A 146 3.37 -9.56 -16.73
N CYS A 147 3.25 -10.79 -17.24
CA CYS A 147 4.00 -11.25 -18.41
C CYS A 147 3.32 -10.93 -19.75
N THR A 148 2.04 -10.55 -19.76
CA THR A 148 1.30 -10.20 -20.98
C THR A 148 1.46 -8.76 -21.44
N THR A 149 2.16 -7.91 -20.68
CA THR A 149 2.56 -6.56 -21.10
C THR A 149 3.99 -6.60 -21.65
N ASN A 150 4.14 -7.06 -22.89
CA ASN A 150 5.31 -6.85 -23.75
C ASN A 150 4.81 -6.56 -25.17
#